data_AF-A0A352N261-F1
#
_entry.id   AF-A0A352N261-F1
#
_cell.length_a   1.000
_cell.length_b   1.000
_cell.length_c   1.000
_cell.angle_alpha   90.00
_cell.angle_beta   90.00
_cell.angle_gamma   90.00
#
_symmetry.space_group_name_H-M   'P 1'
#
loop_
_entity.id
_entity.type
_entity.pdbx_description
1 polymer ?
#
loop_
_entity_poly.entity_id
_entity_poly.type
_entity_poly.pdbx_seq_one_letter_code
_entity_poly.pdbx_strand_id
1 'polypeptide(L)'
;MKSLTIHGIDPNLDRELKGRARKESLSLNKTIKRLLEDSLGLTRKNVSADHSADFKEFFGKWKKEEADEFLKTVEFSRNIDGEDWK
;
A
#
# COMPACT_ATOMS: atom_id res chain seq x y z
N MET A 1 -1.38 23.54 3.87
CA MET A 1 -0.15 23.01 3.24
C MET A 1 0.82 24.16 3.05
N LYS A 2 2.10 23.98 3.41
CA LYS A 2 3.15 24.92 3.03
C LYS A 2 3.91 24.29 1.87
N SER A 3 4.07 25.04 0.77
CA SER A 3 4.92 24.60 -0.34
C SER A 3 6.38 24.84 0.04
N LEU A 4 7.25 23.89 -0.30
CA LEU A 4 8.69 24.01 -0.17
C LEU A 4 9.31 23.70 -1.53
N THR A 5 10.07 24.66 -2.06
CA THR A 5 10.86 24.48 -3.29
C THR A 5 12.32 24.34 -2.90
N ILE A 6 12.97 23.27 -3.36
CA ILE A 6 14.41 23.05 -3.14
C ILE A 6 15.12 23.39 -4.45
N HIS A 7 15.94 24.43 -4.44
CA HIS A 7 16.76 24.84 -5.58
C HIS A 7 18.13 24.16 -5.53
N GLY A 8 18.78 24.07 -6.70
CA GLY A 8 20.17 23.59 -6.78
C GLY A 8 20.37 22.09 -6.54
N ILE A 9 19.33 21.27 -6.77
CA ILE A 9 19.48 19.82 -6.78
C ILE A 9 20.31 19.42 -8.01
N ASP A 10 21.46 18.82 -7.77
CA ASP A 10 22.33 18.32 -8.83
C ASP A 10 21.77 17.03 -9.47
N PRO A 11 22.20 16.69 -10.70
CA PRO A 11 21.66 15.53 -11.42
C PRO A 11 21.86 14.18 -10.71
N ASN A 12 22.93 14.02 -9.91
CA ASN A 12 23.15 12.78 -9.18
C ASN A 12 22.14 12.66 -8.04
N LEU A 13 21.93 13.73 -7.27
CA LEU A 13 20.95 13.75 -6.20
C LEU A 13 19.52 13.53 -6.72
N ASP A 14 19.13 14.16 -7.83
CA ASP A 14 17.82 13.93 -8.46
C ASP A 14 17.63 12.46 -8.87
N ARG A 15 18.67 11.84 -9.46
CA ARG A 15 18.66 10.43 -9.83
C ARG A 15 18.48 9.52 -8.62
N GLU A 16 19.23 9.75 -7.55
CA GLU A 16 19.14 8.94 -6.33
C GLU A 16 17.77 9.07 -5.66
N LEU A 17 17.22 10.30 -5.58
CA LEU A 17 15.88 10.54 -5.04
C LEU A 17 14.80 9.81 -5.83
N LYS A 18 14.85 9.87 -7.17
CA LYS A 18 13.93 9.15 -8.06
C LYS A 18 14.09 7.63 -7.95
N GLY A 19 15.34 7.15 -7.86
CA GLY A 19 15.64 5.73 -7.68
C GLY A 19 15.05 5.20 -6.38
N ARG A 20 15.22 5.92 -5.28
CA ARG A 20 14.67 5.55 -3.97
C ARG A 20 13.14 5.59 -3.95
N ALA A 21 12.53 6.61 -4.56
CA ALA A 21 11.08 6.71 -4.70
C ALA A 21 10.49 5.49 -5.44
N ARG A 22 11.12 5.05 -6.53
CA ARG A 22 10.73 3.84 -7.28
C ARG A 22 10.88 2.57 -6.45
N LYS A 23 12.03 2.39 -5.79
CA LYS A 23 12.32 1.21 -4.97
C LYS A 23 11.29 1.00 -3.86
N GLU A 24 10.79 2.10 -3.29
CA GLU A 24 9.88 2.08 -2.16
C GLU A 24 8.42 2.32 -2.57
N SER A 25 8.14 2.44 -3.87
CA SER A 25 6.80 2.74 -4.41
C SER A 25 6.16 3.99 -3.77
N LEU A 26 6.97 5.01 -3.51
CA LEU A 26 6.54 6.30 -2.95
C LEU A 26 6.60 7.39 -4.02
N SER A 27 5.80 8.45 -3.86
CA SER A 27 5.99 9.66 -4.64
C SER A 27 7.29 10.37 -4.22
N LEU A 28 7.85 11.18 -5.14
CA LEU A 28 9.07 11.94 -4.87
C LEU A 28 8.90 12.83 -3.62
N ASN A 29 7.79 13.54 -3.50
CA ASN A 29 7.49 14.38 -2.32
C ASN A 29 7.37 13.57 -1.03
N LYS A 30 6.73 12.39 -1.06
CA LYS A 30 6.67 11.50 0.13
C LYS A 30 8.07 11.02 0.52
N THR A 31 8.91 10.70 -0.46
CA THR A 31 10.29 10.28 -0.24
C THR A 31 11.10 11.40 0.41
N ILE A 32 11.05 12.62 -0.14
CA ILE A 32 11.74 13.80 0.42
C ILE A 32 11.25 14.10 1.84
N LYS A 33 9.93 14.08 2.07
CA LYS A 33 9.34 14.32 3.40
C LYS A 33 9.85 13.31 4.41
N ARG A 34 9.85 12.01 4.07
CA ARG A 34 10.33 10.95 4.96
C ARG A 34 11.83 11.11 5.26
N LEU A 35 12.64 11.40 4.24
CA LEU A 35 14.08 11.64 4.43
C LEU A 35 14.37 12.82 5.36
N LEU A 36 13.58 13.90 5.28
CA LEU A 36 13.67 15.04 6.18
C LEU A 36 13.18 14.70 7.59
N GLU A 37 12.12 13.90 7.73
CA GLU A 37 11.66 13.42 9.03
C GLU A 37 12.71 12.53 9.69
N ASP A 38 13.34 11.63 8.93
CA ASP A 38 14.42 10.76 9.39
C ASP A 38 15.67 11.53 9.83
N SER A 39 16.11 12.51 9.04
CA SER A 39 17.31 13.29 9.36
C SER A 39 17.13 14.19 10.58
N LEU A 40 15.90 14.61 10.86
CA LEU A 40 15.56 15.43 12.02
C LEU A 40 15.14 14.61 13.25
N GLY A 41 15.18 13.27 13.17
CA GLY A 41 14.73 12.38 14.25
C GLY A 41 13.22 12.49 14.53
N LEU A 42 12.45 12.98 13.56
CA LEU A 42 11.00 13.17 13.64
C LEU A 42 10.21 11.93 13.21
N THR A 43 10.89 10.83 12.84
CA THR A 43 10.26 9.57 12.47
C THR A 43 9.46 9.01 13.64
N ARG A 44 8.20 9.42 13.78
CA ARG A 44 7.19 8.56 14.38
C ARG A 44 7.07 7.35 13.46
N LYS A 45 7.00 6.14 14.03
CA LYS A 45 6.76 4.86 13.33
C LYS A 45 5.43 4.86 12.56
N ASN A 46 5.25 5.74 11.59
CA ASN A 46 4.05 5.91 10.77
C ASN A 46 4.39 5.78 9.27
N VAL A 47 5.43 5.00 8.94
CA VAL A 47 5.68 4.56 7.58
C VAL A 47 4.85 3.30 7.38
N SER A 48 3.54 3.50 7.12
CA SER A 48 2.48 2.47 7.12
C SER A 48 2.48 1.61 8.39
N ALA A 49 1.43 1.69 9.22
CA ALA A 49 1.26 0.62 10.20
C ALA A 49 1.31 -0.71 9.42
N ASP A 50 2.24 -1.58 9.83
CA ASP A 50 2.39 -2.89 9.24
C ASP A 50 1.13 -3.69 9.58
N HIS A 51 0.14 -3.61 8.68
CA HIS A 51 -1.13 -4.31 8.80
C HIS A 51 -1.02 -5.77 8.34
N SER A 52 0.17 -6.27 8.02
CA SER A 52 0.33 -7.67 7.59
C SER A 52 -0.17 -8.66 8.64
N ALA A 53 -0.04 -8.30 9.93
CA ALA A 53 -0.57 -9.07 11.04
C ALA A 53 -2.10 -9.16 11.01
N ASP A 54 -2.79 -8.09 10.61
CA ASP A 54 -4.26 -8.01 10.57
C ASP A 54 -4.85 -8.97 9.53
N PHE A 55 -4.09 -9.31 8.49
CA PHE A 55 -4.53 -10.23 7.44
C PHE A 55 -3.99 -11.65 7.61
N LYS A 56 -3.14 -11.90 8.63
CA LYS A 56 -2.46 -13.18 8.80
C LYS A 56 -3.43 -14.35 9.02
N GLU A 57 -4.59 -14.08 9.62
CA GLU A 57 -5.63 -15.10 9.82
C GLU A 57 -6.25 -15.60 8.51
N PHE A 58 -6.24 -14.80 7.44
CA PHE A 58 -6.76 -15.18 6.13
C PHE A 58 -5.73 -15.93 5.27
N PHE A 59 -4.48 -16.02 5.71
CA PHE A 59 -3.45 -16.81 5.03
C PHE A 59 -3.59 -18.29 5.35
N GLY A 60 -3.69 -19.12 4.32
CA GLY A 60 -3.77 -20.57 4.47
C GLY A 60 -4.42 -21.24 3.26
N LYS A 61 -4.68 -22.54 3.38
CA LYS A 61 -5.53 -23.28 2.44
C LYS A 61 -6.76 -23.74 3.21
N TRP A 62 -7.91 -23.69 2.55
CA TRP A 62 -9.12 -24.25 3.11
C TRP A 62 -9.09 -25.76 3.07
N LYS A 63 -9.65 -26.39 4.09
CA LYS A 63 -10.05 -27.79 4.01
C LYS A 63 -11.21 -27.93 3.03
N LYS A 64 -11.41 -29.15 2.54
CA LYS A 64 -12.43 -29.42 1.53
C LYS A 64 -13.82 -29.07 2.05
N GLU A 65 -14.08 -29.38 3.32
CA GLU A 65 -15.37 -29.15 3.97
C GLU A 65 -15.68 -27.66 4.13
N GLU A 66 -14.68 -26.86 4.51
CA GLU A 66 -14.77 -25.39 4.62
C GLU A 66 -15.07 -24.75 3.25
N ALA A 67 -14.45 -25.27 2.18
CA ALA A 67 -14.72 -24.83 0.82
C ALA A 67 -16.12 -25.20 0.35
N ASP A 68 -16.56 -26.43 0.60
CA ASP A 68 -17.89 -26.90 0.20
C ASP A 68 -19.01 -26.15 0.93
N GLU A 69 -18.82 -25.80 2.20
CA GLU A 69 -19.75 -24.97 2.97
C GLU A 69 -19.85 -23.55 2.39
N PHE A 70 -18.71 -22.88 2.20
CA PHE A 70 -18.68 -21.54 1.64
C PHE A 70 -19.31 -21.48 0.25
N LEU A 71 -19.00 -22.44 -0.62
CA LEU A 71 -19.52 -22.49 -1.99
C LEU A 71 -21.04 -22.63 -2.04
N LYS A 72 -21.65 -23.31 -1.06
CA LYS A 72 -23.12 -23.34 -0.89
C LYS A 72 -23.65 -21.99 -0.43
N THR A 73 -22.98 -21.34 0.53
CA THR A 73 -23.41 -20.03 1.04
C THR A 73 -23.43 -18.96 -0.05
N VAL A 74 -22.49 -18.99 -1.00
CA VAL A 74 -22.39 -18.03 -2.10
C VAL A 74 -23.04 -18.49 -3.39
N GLU A 75 -23.80 -19.59 -3.37
CA GLU A 75 -24.44 -20.16 -4.56
C GLU A 75 -25.37 -19.15 -5.25
N PHE A 76 -26.12 -18.37 -4.46
CA PHE A 76 -27.03 -17.34 -4.97
C PHE A 76 -26.31 -16.27 -5.80
N SER A 77 -25.03 -15.98 -5.50
CA SER A 77 -24.22 -14.99 -6.21
C SER A 77 -23.67 -15.48 -7.56
N ARG A 78 -23.92 -16.75 -7.92
CA ARG A 78 -23.49 -17.31 -9.20
C ARG A 78 -24.44 -16.98 -10.34
N ASN A 79 -25.66 -16.55 -10.02
CA ASN A 79 -26.60 -16.07 -11.02
C ASN A 79 -26.33 -14.59 -11.29
N ILE A 80 -26.22 -14.22 -12.56
CA ILE A 80 -26.07 -12.82 -12.96
C ILE A 80 -27.48 -12.28 -13.19
N ASP A 81 -27.96 -11.44 -12.28
CA ASP A 81 -29.18 -10.68 -12.51
C ASP A 81 -28.86 -9.48 -13.41
N GLY A 82 -29.58 -9.37 -14.53
CA GLY A 82 -29.41 -8.26 -15.47
C GLY A 82 -29.84 -6.91 -14.90
N GLU A 83 -30.66 -6.90 -13.84
CA GLU A 83 -31.04 -5.67 -13.15
C GLU A 83 -29.92 -5.11 -12.26
N ASP A 84 -29.01 -5.93 -11.75
CA ASP A 84 -27.85 -5.47 -10.96
C ASP A 84 -26.85 -4.62 -11.78
N TRP A 85 -26.97 -4.65 -13.11
CA TRP A 85 -26.05 -4.01 -14.05
C TRP A 85 -26.65 -2.81 -14.81
N LYS A 86 -27.87 -2.38 -14.45
CA LYS A 86 -28.50 -1.15 -14.95
C LYS A 86 -28.28 0.01 -13.99
#